data_AF-A0A2Z3HP20-F1
#
_entry.id   AF-A0A2Z3HP20-F1
#
_cell.length_a   1.000
_cell.length_b   1.000
_cell.length_c   1.000
_cell.angle_alpha   90.00
_cell.angle_beta   90.00
_cell.angle_gamma   90.00
#
_symmetry.space_group_name_H-M   'P 1'
#
loop_
_entity.id
_entity.type
_entity.pdbx_description
1 polymer ?
#
loop_
_entity_poly.entity_id
_entity_poly.type
_entity_poly.pdbx_seq_one_letter_code
_entity_poly.pdbx_strand_id
1 'polypeptide(L)'
;MDSLVAIAPAAAPTSMPEAQVAVQAQVRRALDLPDGRAPVEVRRLPGTDIFEVSHVSGTAACQSLAFARATPGAPAAILPSPAMEGELCGASQAHVGRAGGVPALVHLQKSYLSPGEAYAARKPLVTIRVTPWTGLGWGPTCQVGLQFQAERNLAESLCARPGDCRAFETTAQVLAAAFNRSKAQDALYQRRASPVRYDLDPPPKSTEPLVAQVWAQLQRNQRELPVFGRTPKTQVMPAFSEDELDVVATQYDGRWHVAVIGFPGIGWRQDRSVTLVTLYEAGKAAVPRATYIIQDSVSGLESAKASLAGE
;
A
#
# COMPACT_ATOMS: atom_id res chain seq x y z
N MET A 1 -10.55 -7.57 37.99
CA MET A 1 -10.56 -9.02 38.23
C MET A 1 -11.76 -9.55 37.46
N ASP A 2 -11.55 -9.79 36.17
CA ASP A 2 -12.61 -10.22 35.26
C ASP A 2 -12.95 -11.68 35.51
N SER A 3 -14.23 -11.94 35.78
CA SER A 3 -14.79 -13.29 35.84
C SER A 3 -14.64 -13.95 34.48
N LEU A 4 -13.71 -14.90 34.38
CA LEU A 4 -13.74 -15.93 33.34
C LEU A 4 -15.02 -16.74 33.54
N VAL A 5 -16.07 -16.39 32.79
CA VAL A 5 -17.27 -17.22 32.66
C VAL A 5 -16.82 -18.57 32.12
N ALA A 6 -16.94 -19.62 32.93
CA ALA A 6 -16.71 -20.99 32.50
C ALA A 6 -17.80 -21.37 31.49
N ILE A 7 -17.47 -21.32 30.21
CA ILE A 7 -18.38 -21.68 29.13
C ILE A 7 -18.41 -23.21 29.02
N ALA A 8 -19.61 -23.79 29.01
CA ALA A 8 -19.80 -25.22 28.80
C ALA A 8 -19.15 -25.68 27.48
N PRO A 9 -18.42 -26.80 27.47
CA PRO A 9 -17.79 -27.31 26.26
C PRO A 9 -18.85 -27.64 25.22
N ALA A 10 -18.63 -27.21 23.97
CA ALA A 10 -19.47 -27.60 22.85
C ALA A 10 -19.41 -29.11 22.66
N ALA A 11 -20.53 -29.72 22.25
CA ALA A 11 -20.59 -31.14 21.90
C ALA A 11 -19.56 -31.47 20.82
N ALA A 12 -18.96 -32.66 20.89
CA ALA A 12 -17.97 -33.09 19.92
C ALA A 12 -18.63 -33.29 18.53
N PRO A 13 -18.05 -32.75 17.45
CA PRO A 13 -18.54 -32.96 16.09
C PRO A 13 -18.38 -34.43 15.68
N THR A 14 -19.31 -34.97 14.91
CA THR A 14 -19.27 -36.36 14.42
C THR A 14 -18.75 -36.45 12.98
N SER A 15 -18.68 -35.32 12.27
CA SER A 15 -18.20 -35.23 10.89
C SER A 15 -17.30 -34.01 10.65
N MET A 16 -16.58 -33.98 9.53
CA MET A 16 -15.74 -32.83 9.16
C MET A 16 -16.52 -31.54 8.91
N PRO A 17 -17.70 -31.54 8.24
CA PRO A 17 -18.53 -30.35 8.15
C PRO A 17 -18.99 -29.84 9.52
N GLU A 18 -19.38 -30.74 10.44
CA GLU A 18 -19.73 -30.36 11.82
C GLU A 18 -18.54 -29.78 12.57
N ALA A 19 -17.34 -30.34 12.38
CA ALA A 19 -16.12 -29.83 12.98
C ALA A 19 -15.81 -28.41 12.48
N GLN A 20 -16.03 -28.13 11.19
CA GLN A 20 -15.86 -26.79 10.63
C GLN A 20 -16.85 -25.77 11.22
N VAL A 21 -18.11 -26.16 11.41
CA VAL A 21 -19.13 -25.31 12.05
C VAL A 21 -18.78 -25.05 13.52
N ALA A 22 -18.35 -26.08 14.25
CA ALA A 22 -17.93 -25.97 15.64
C ALA A 22 -16.72 -25.02 15.79
N VAL A 23 -15.72 -25.15 14.91
CA VAL A 23 -14.57 -24.23 14.83
C VAL A 23 -15.02 -22.80 14.60
N GLN A 24 -15.91 -22.58 13.62
CA GLN A 24 -16.39 -21.24 13.31
C GLN A 24 -17.05 -20.56 14.52
N ALA A 25 -17.89 -21.29 15.26
CA ALA A 25 -18.56 -20.78 16.44
C ALA A 25 -17.58 -20.45 17.57
N GLN A 26 -16.61 -21.33 17.84
CA GLN A 26 -15.62 -21.13 18.90
C GLN A 26 -14.65 -19.99 18.58
N VAL A 27 -14.17 -19.92 17.34
CA VAL A 27 -13.21 -18.89 16.93
C VAL A 27 -13.87 -17.51 16.83
N ARG A 28 -15.13 -17.42 16.40
CA ARG A 28 -15.86 -16.14 16.45
C ARG A 28 -15.89 -15.54 17.84
N ARG A 29 -16.09 -16.36 18.87
CA ARG A 29 -16.01 -15.92 20.27
C ARG A 29 -14.59 -15.51 20.67
N ALA A 30 -13.58 -16.27 20.24
CA ALA A 30 -12.17 -15.96 20.52
C ALA A 30 -11.71 -14.65 19.89
N LEU A 31 -12.28 -14.28 18.74
CA LEU A 31 -12.02 -13.02 18.03
C LEU A 31 -12.96 -11.86 18.45
N ASP A 32 -13.81 -12.06 19.46
CA ASP A 32 -14.82 -11.10 19.92
C ASP A 32 -15.68 -10.53 18.77
N LEU A 33 -16.01 -11.38 17.79
CA LEU A 33 -16.81 -10.97 16.64
C LEU A 33 -18.29 -10.98 17.02
N PRO A 34 -19.05 -9.91 16.70
CA PRO A 34 -20.47 -9.86 17.01
C PRO A 34 -21.22 -11.02 16.35
N ASP A 35 -22.07 -11.69 17.13
CA ASP A 35 -22.76 -12.90 16.74
C ASP A 35 -23.49 -12.74 15.39
N GLY A 36 -23.20 -13.64 14.45
CA GLY A 36 -23.96 -13.82 13.22
C GLY A 36 -23.62 -12.88 12.07
N ARG A 37 -23.16 -11.64 12.31
CA ARG A 37 -23.21 -10.57 11.29
C ARG A 37 -21.93 -10.38 10.47
N ALA A 38 -20.77 -10.69 11.04
CA ALA A 38 -19.49 -10.43 10.39
C ALA A 38 -19.08 -11.65 9.52
N PRO A 39 -18.88 -11.51 8.20
CA PRO A 39 -18.47 -12.64 7.37
C PRO A 39 -17.08 -13.13 7.82
N VAL A 40 -16.96 -14.43 8.04
CA VAL A 40 -15.69 -15.08 8.39
C VAL A 40 -15.37 -16.10 7.32
N GLU A 41 -14.10 -16.23 7.00
CA GLU A 41 -13.59 -17.25 6.10
C GLU A 41 -12.96 -18.37 6.94
N VAL A 42 -13.22 -19.62 6.58
CA VAL A 42 -12.66 -20.78 7.25
C VAL A 42 -11.85 -21.58 6.23
N ARG A 43 -10.55 -21.73 6.47
CA ARG A 43 -9.63 -22.48 5.61
C ARG A 43 -8.99 -23.60 6.40
N ARG A 44 -8.98 -24.80 5.83
CA ARG A 44 -8.26 -25.93 6.42
C ARG A 44 -6.80 -25.88 5.98
N LEU A 45 -5.88 -26.02 6.91
CA LEU A 45 -4.47 -26.20 6.61
C LEU A 45 -4.30 -27.58 5.91
N PRO A 46 -3.75 -27.61 4.68
CA PRO A 46 -3.77 -28.84 3.89
C PRO A 46 -3.07 -30.03 4.57
N GLY A 47 -3.78 -31.16 4.66
CA GLY A 47 -3.24 -32.40 5.22
C GLY A 47 -3.21 -32.46 6.75
N THR A 48 -3.84 -31.51 7.45
CA THR A 48 -3.91 -31.48 8.92
C THR A 48 -5.35 -31.39 9.40
N ASP A 49 -5.58 -31.41 10.71
CA ASP A 49 -6.85 -31.15 11.39
C ASP A 49 -6.98 -29.69 11.85
N ILE A 50 -6.15 -28.80 11.29
CA ILE A 50 -6.07 -27.40 11.68
C ILE A 50 -6.86 -26.54 10.71
N PHE A 51 -7.56 -25.57 11.27
CA PHE A 51 -8.34 -24.59 10.56
C PHE A 51 -7.85 -23.20 10.94
N GLU A 52 -7.65 -22.37 9.92
CA GLU A 52 -7.63 -20.92 10.02
C GLU A 52 -9.06 -20.41 9.94
N VAL A 53 -9.42 -19.51 10.84
CA VAL A 53 -10.60 -18.67 10.69
C VAL A 53 -10.13 -17.23 10.62
N SER A 54 -10.53 -16.55 9.55
CA SER A 54 -10.14 -15.17 9.28
C SER A 54 -11.35 -14.27 9.14
N HIS A 55 -11.17 -13.01 9.54
CA HIS A 55 -12.15 -11.96 9.38
C HIS A 55 -11.47 -10.69 8.91
N VAL A 56 -12.00 -10.03 7.89
CA VAL A 56 -11.50 -8.72 7.42
C VAL A 56 -12.52 -7.65 7.74
N SER A 57 -12.08 -6.59 8.43
CA SER A 57 -12.96 -5.50 8.85
C SER A 57 -12.27 -4.13 8.85
N GLY A 58 -13.10 -3.11 9.07
CA GLY A 58 -12.65 -1.74 9.18
C GLY A 58 -12.29 -1.13 7.83
N THR A 59 -12.09 0.18 7.83
CA THR A 59 -11.76 0.92 6.61
C THR A 59 -10.37 0.55 6.10
N ALA A 60 -9.43 0.20 6.98
CA ALA A 60 -8.08 -0.26 6.63
C ALA A 60 -8.01 -1.73 6.15
N ALA A 61 -9.16 -2.43 6.07
CA ALA A 61 -9.25 -3.84 5.70
C ALA A 61 -8.27 -4.72 6.52
N CYS A 62 -8.37 -4.62 7.84
CA CYS A 62 -7.55 -5.36 8.77
C CYS A 62 -8.07 -6.78 8.94
N GLN A 63 -7.19 -7.76 8.78
CA GLN A 63 -7.43 -9.18 8.93
C GLN A 63 -7.12 -9.61 10.37
N SER A 64 -8.11 -10.20 11.03
CA SER A 64 -7.95 -10.92 12.29
C SER A 64 -7.92 -12.41 12.01
N LEU A 65 -7.00 -13.13 12.66
CA LEU A 65 -6.79 -14.56 12.47
C LEU A 65 -6.84 -15.31 13.79
N ALA A 66 -7.43 -16.49 13.76
CA ALA A 66 -7.29 -17.47 14.83
C ALA A 66 -7.25 -18.89 14.25
N PHE A 67 -6.59 -19.78 15.00
CA PHE A 67 -6.34 -21.14 14.58
C PHE A 67 -7.02 -22.10 15.54
N ALA A 68 -7.63 -23.14 15.01
CA ALA A 68 -8.25 -24.19 15.81
C ALA A 68 -7.92 -25.56 15.26
N ARG A 69 -7.71 -26.52 16.15
CA ARG A 69 -7.71 -27.94 15.83
C ARG A 69 -9.12 -28.48 15.98
N ALA A 70 -9.59 -29.25 15.00
CA ALA A 70 -10.84 -29.98 15.14
C ALA A 70 -10.79 -31.33 14.43
N THR A 71 -11.08 -32.37 15.20
CA THR A 71 -11.20 -33.75 14.74
C THR A 71 -12.59 -34.29 15.08
N PRO A 72 -13.15 -35.18 14.26
CA PRO A 72 -14.38 -35.88 14.63
C PRO A 72 -14.21 -36.62 15.96
N GLY A 73 -15.18 -36.50 16.85
CA GLY A 73 -15.21 -37.14 18.17
C GLY A 73 -14.51 -36.36 19.28
N ALA A 74 -13.86 -35.23 19.00
CA ALA A 74 -13.22 -34.38 20.01
C ALA A 74 -13.70 -32.92 19.92
N PRO A 75 -13.89 -32.22 21.05
CA PRO A 75 -14.16 -30.79 21.04
C PRO A 75 -13.06 -30.01 20.29
N ALA A 76 -13.45 -28.99 19.55
CA ALA A 76 -12.49 -28.10 18.89
C ALA A 76 -11.64 -27.36 19.94
N ALA A 77 -10.35 -27.19 19.64
CA ALA A 77 -9.38 -26.59 20.53
C ALA A 77 -8.70 -25.40 19.83
N ILE A 78 -8.73 -24.23 20.46
CA ILE A 78 -7.99 -23.06 19.97
C ILE A 78 -6.49 -23.33 20.12
N LEU A 79 -5.75 -23.05 19.05
CA LEU A 79 -4.30 -23.14 19.00
C LEU A 79 -3.68 -21.76 19.19
N PRO A 80 -2.46 -21.68 19.75
CA PRO A 80 -1.72 -20.42 19.73
C PRO A 80 -1.47 -19.99 18.29
N SER A 81 -1.66 -18.70 18.02
CA SER A 81 -1.24 -18.10 16.75
C SER A 81 0.28 -18.12 16.64
N PRO A 82 0.84 -18.32 15.44
CA PRO A 82 2.27 -18.13 15.23
C PRO A 82 2.64 -16.66 15.48
N ALA A 83 3.91 -16.41 15.81
CA ALA A 83 4.42 -15.05 15.89
C ALA A 83 4.31 -14.39 14.51
N MET A 84 3.54 -13.30 14.45
CA MET A 84 3.39 -12.46 13.26
C MET A 84 3.95 -11.08 13.55
N GLU A 85 4.60 -10.48 12.56
CA GLU A 85 5.16 -9.15 12.69
C GLU A 85 4.16 -8.12 12.13
N GLY A 86 3.77 -7.16 12.98
CA GLY A 86 2.86 -6.08 12.61
C GLY A 86 1.41 -6.51 12.47
N GLU A 87 0.58 -5.54 12.10
CA GLU A 87 -0.85 -5.74 11.86
C GLU A 87 -1.09 -6.26 10.43
N LEU A 88 -2.10 -7.10 10.25
CA LEU A 88 -2.50 -7.63 8.94
C LEU A 88 -3.51 -6.69 8.27
N CYS A 89 -3.12 -5.45 8.01
CA CYS A 89 -3.98 -4.45 7.37
C CYS A 89 -3.51 -4.12 5.95
N GLY A 90 -4.46 -3.80 5.07
CA GLY A 90 -4.20 -3.30 3.72
C GLY A 90 -3.29 -4.21 2.89
N ALA A 91 -2.02 -3.82 2.81
CA ALA A 91 -0.96 -4.49 2.05
C ALA A 91 -0.38 -5.75 2.74
N SER A 92 -0.81 -6.05 3.97
CA SER A 92 -0.36 -7.17 4.80
C SER A 92 -1.51 -8.17 5.01
N GLN A 93 -1.32 -9.43 4.63
CA GLN A 93 -2.32 -10.49 4.76
C GLN A 93 -1.65 -11.85 5.01
N ALA A 94 -2.29 -12.74 5.76
CA ALA A 94 -1.79 -14.09 5.97
C ALA A 94 -2.87 -15.15 5.70
N HIS A 95 -2.45 -16.35 5.31
CA HIS A 95 -3.34 -17.49 5.06
C HIS A 95 -2.61 -18.83 5.21
N VAL A 96 -3.34 -19.88 5.57
CA VAL A 96 -2.80 -21.24 5.59
C VAL A 96 -2.69 -21.81 4.19
N GLY A 97 -1.64 -22.60 3.96
CA GLY A 97 -1.36 -23.22 2.67
C GLY A 97 -0.24 -24.24 2.76
N ARG A 98 0.54 -24.34 1.68
CA ARG A 98 1.76 -25.16 1.63
C ARG A 98 2.93 -24.34 1.11
N ALA A 99 4.11 -24.57 1.68
CA ALA A 99 5.39 -24.05 1.18
C ALA A 99 6.37 -25.22 1.03
N GLY A 100 6.86 -25.47 -0.18
CA GLY A 100 7.72 -26.65 -0.44
C GLY A 100 7.06 -27.99 -0.06
N GLY A 101 5.73 -28.07 -0.16
CA GLY A 101 4.94 -29.25 0.25
C GLY A 101 4.61 -29.32 1.75
N VAL A 102 5.28 -28.53 2.60
CA VAL A 102 5.05 -28.49 4.05
C VAL A 102 3.83 -27.60 4.36
N PRO A 103 2.87 -28.05 5.17
CA PRO A 103 1.77 -27.19 5.63
C PRO A 103 2.32 -26.00 6.41
N ALA A 104 1.93 -24.79 6.05
CA ALA A 104 2.46 -23.57 6.65
C ALA A 104 1.43 -22.44 6.71
N LEU A 105 1.65 -21.49 7.60
CA LEU A 105 1.10 -20.15 7.46
C LEU A 105 1.98 -19.36 6.50
N VAL A 106 1.37 -18.69 5.52
CA VAL A 106 2.04 -17.79 4.59
C VAL A 106 1.53 -16.37 4.84
N HIS A 107 2.41 -15.49 5.30
CA HIS A 107 2.16 -14.07 5.53
C HIS A 107 2.83 -13.26 4.43
N LEU A 108 2.01 -12.59 3.62
CA LEU A 108 2.45 -11.68 2.57
C LEU A 108 2.34 -10.24 3.08
N GLN A 109 3.44 -9.51 3.04
CA GLN A 109 3.48 -8.08 3.34
C GLN A 109 4.04 -7.34 2.13
N LYS A 110 3.23 -6.50 1.50
CA LYS A 110 3.71 -5.54 0.49
C LYS A 110 4.19 -4.28 1.20
N SER A 111 5.25 -3.68 0.68
CA SER A 111 5.75 -2.40 1.15
C SER A 111 4.74 -1.28 0.87
N TYR A 112 4.70 -0.26 1.73
CA TYR A 112 3.98 0.98 1.46
C TYR A 112 4.72 1.90 0.48
N LEU A 113 5.99 1.59 0.19
CA LEU A 113 6.78 2.29 -0.80
C LEU A 113 6.28 1.94 -2.21
N SER A 114 6.35 2.90 -3.12
CA SER A 114 6.21 2.63 -4.55
C SER A 114 7.32 1.71 -5.05
N PRO A 115 7.16 1.06 -6.22
CA PRO A 115 8.25 0.31 -6.85
C PRO A 115 9.54 1.13 -6.98
N GLY A 116 9.44 2.39 -7.41
CA GLY A 116 10.59 3.29 -7.58
C GLY A 116 11.25 3.65 -6.25
N GLU A 117 10.45 3.94 -5.22
CA GLU A 117 10.96 4.24 -3.87
C GLU A 117 11.66 3.02 -3.24
N ALA A 118 11.04 1.83 -3.33
CA ALA A 118 11.58 0.59 -2.81
C ALA A 118 12.91 0.22 -3.49
N TYR A 119 12.97 0.35 -4.82
CA TYR A 119 14.19 0.12 -5.59
C TYR A 119 15.32 1.07 -5.18
N ALA A 120 15.05 2.38 -5.11
CA ALA A 120 16.03 3.37 -4.69
C ALA A 120 16.55 3.12 -3.26
N ALA A 121 15.65 2.69 -2.37
CA ALA A 121 15.97 2.34 -0.98
C ALA A 121 16.63 0.97 -0.80
N ARG A 122 16.76 0.16 -1.87
CA ARG A 122 17.18 -1.25 -1.82
C ARG A 122 16.37 -2.06 -0.79
N LYS A 123 15.06 -1.81 -0.74
CA LYS A 123 14.11 -2.51 0.14
C LYS A 123 13.29 -3.50 -0.66
N PRO A 124 12.91 -4.65 -0.06
CA PRO A 124 11.97 -5.55 -0.72
C PRO A 124 10.62 -4.83 -0.89
N LEU A 125 10.05 -4.95 -2.08
CA LEU A 125 8.68 -4.48 -2.34
C LEU A 125 7.66 -5.47 -1.75
N VAL A 126 8.04 -6.73 -1.65
CA VAL A 126 7.22 -7.80 -1.09
C VAL A 126 8.07 -8.63 -0.13
N THR A 127 7.57 -8.81 1.08
CA THR A 127 8.12 -9.73 2.07
C THR A 127 7.13 -10.88 2.26
N ILE A 128 7.60 -12.11 2.07
CA ILE A 128 6.84 -13.33 2.33
C ILE A 128 7.43 -13.98 3.57
N ARG A 129 6.62 -14.17 4.60
CA ARG A 129 6.99 -14.94 5.79
C ARG A 129 6.26 -16.27 5.79
N VAL A 130 6.97 -17.34 6.07
CA VAL A 130 6.47 -18.71 6.05
C VAL A 130 6.74 -19.34 7.40
N THR A 131 5.68 -19.71 8.11
CA THR A 131 5.78 -20.39 9.41
C THR A 131 5.26 -21.83 9.27
N PRO A 132 6.15 -22.83 9.24
CA PRO A 132 5.76 -24.22 8.99
C PRO A 132 5.01 -24.80 10.20
N TRP A 133 4.06 -25.67 9.93
CA TRP A 133 3.44 -26.51 10.96
C TRP A 133 4.22 -27.80 11.13
N THR A 134 4.69 -28.08 12.34
CA THR A 134 5.57 -29.22 12.64
C THR A 134 4.83 -30.50 13.04
N GLY A 135 3.51 -30.45 13.13
CA GLY A 135 2.69 -31.51 13.75
C GLY A 135 2.38 -31.25 15.22
N LEU A 136 3.30 -30.58 15.93
CA LEU A 136 3.16 -30.26 17.36
C LEU A 136 2.85 -28.79 17.61
N GLY A 137 3.32 -27.91 16.72
CA GLY A 137 3.17 -26.47 16.85
C GLY A 137 3.66 -25.73 15.60
N TRP A 138 3.69 -24.41 15.68
CA TRP A 138 4.34 -23.57 14.69
C TRP A 138 5.86 -23.62 14.86
N GLY A 139 6.57 -23.86 13.77
CA GLY A 139 8.03 -23.84 13.72
C GLY A 139 8.60 -22.43 13.57
N PRO A 140 9.92 -22.30 13.37
CA PRO A 140 10.55 -21.01 13.12
C PRO A 140 10.09 -20.41 11.79
N THR A 141 9.88 -19.10 11.77
CA THR A 141 9.45 -18.37 10.58
C THR A 141 10.65 -18.11 9.65
N CYS A 142 10.52 -18.49 8.38
CA CYS A 142 11.43 -18.07 7.32
C CYS A 142 10.88 -16.81 6.64
N GLN A 143 11.74 -15.85 6.32
CA GLN A 143 11.39 -14.65 5.59
C GLN A 143 12.06 -14.66 4.21
N VAL A 144 11.30 -14.31 3.18
CA VAL A 144 11.78 -14.09 1.82
C VAL A 144 11.44 -12.67 1.40
N GLY A 145 12.47 -11.84 1.22
CA GLY A 145 12.34 -10.50 0.65
C GLY A 145 12.51 -10.55 -0.86
N LEU A 146 11.52 -10.02 -1.59
CA LEU A 146 11.53 -9.87 -3.03
C LEU A 146 11.76 -8.41 -3.40
N GLN A 147 12.85 -8.15 -4.10
CA GLN A 147 13.20 -6.85 -4.65
C GLN A 147 13.01 -6.88 -6.17
N PHE A 148 12.37 -5.85 -6.70
CA PHE A 148 12.05 -5.74 -8.12
C PHE A 148 12.73 -4.52 -8.71
N GLN A 149 13.07 -4.62 -9.99
CA GLN A 149 13.40 -3.46 -10.80
C GLN A 149 12.14 -2.60 -10.99
N ALA A 150 12.34 -1.28 -10.98
CA ALA A 150 11.29 -0.32 -11.19
C ALA A 150 11.43 0.34 -12.56
N GLU A 151 10.33 0.40 -13.29
CA GLU A 151 10.20 1.17 -14.52
C GLU A 151 9.23 2.31 -14.31
N ARG A 152 9.64 3.51 -14.72
CA ARG A 152 8.81 4.70 -14.70
C ARG A 152 8.36 5.02 -16.11
N ASN A 153 7.05 5.04 -16.31
CA ASN A 153 6.44 5.27 -17.61
C ASN A 153 5.47 6.46 -17.54
N LEU A 154 5.45 7.27 -18.60
CA LEU A 154 4.35 8.22 -18.79
C LEU A 154 3.10 7.44 -19.18
N ALA A 155 2.11 7.39 -18.28
CA ALA A 155 0.86 6.68 -18.52
C ALA A 155 -0.10 7.51 -19.38
N GLU A 156 -0.21 8.81 -19.07
CA GLU A 156 -1.13 9.70 -19.77
C GLU A 156 -0.71 11.17 -19.67
N SER A 157 -0.97 11.91 -20.73
CA SER A 157 -0.82 13.38 -20.78
C SER A 157 -2.13 14.03 -21.19
N LEU A 158 -2.56 15.03 -20.44
CA LEU A 158 -3.76 15.83 -20.66
C LEU A 158 -3.32 17.28 -20.81
N CYS A 159 -3.68 17.96 -21.89
CA CYS A 159 -3.21 19.32 -22.12
C CYS A 159 -4.29 20.23 -22.67
N ALA A 160 -4.21 21.50 -22.30
CA ALA A 160 -5.07 22.56 -22.82
C ALA A 160 -4.87 22.74 -24.34
N ARG A 161 -3.65 22.52 -24.84
CA ARG A 161 -3.30 22.59 -26.26
C ARG A 161 -2.46 21.38 -26.67
N PRO A 162 -2.62 20.81 -27.87
CA PRO A 162 -1.86 19.63 -28.31
C PRO A 162 -0.33 19.80 -28.23
N GLY A 163 0.19 21.01 -28.51
CA GLY A 163 1.63 21.29 -28.44
C GLY A 163 2.21 21.28 -27.02
N ASP A 164 1.40 21.59 -26.01
CA ASP A 164 1.86 21.70 -24.62
C ASP A 164 2.29 20.33 -24.06
N CYS A 165 1.63 19.24 -24.46
CA CYS A 165 1.93 17.89 -23.98
C CYS A 165 3.36 17.47 -24.33
N ARG A 166 3.77 17.63 -25.58
CA ARG A 166 5.13 17.29 -26.01
C ARG A 166 6.15 18.26 -25.43
N ALA A 167 5.79 19.53 -25.30
CA ALA A 167 6.67 20.57 -24.78
C ALA A 167 7.14 20.25 -23.35
N PHE A 168 6.22 19.98 -22.42
CA PHE A 168 6.58 19.84 -21.01
C PHE A 168 6.85 18.40 -20.54
N GLU A 169 6.80 17.42 -21.44
CA GLU A 169 6.91 16.00 -21.07
C GLU A 169 8.21 15.68 -20.31
N THR A 170 9.36 16.08 -20.87
CA THR A 170 10.67 15.87 -20.24
C THR A 170 10.75 16.55 -18.88
N THR A 171 10.26 17.78 -18.77
CA THR A 171 10.23 18.53 -17.51
C THR A 171 9.36 17.78 -16.48
N ALA A 172 8.19 17.29 -16.86
CA ALA A 172 7.31 16.55 -15.97
C ALA A 172 7.95 15.25 -15.47
N GLN A 173 8.63 14.50 -16.34
CA GLN A 173 9.34 13.27 -15.95
C GLN A 173 10.49 13.55 -14.97
N VAL A 174 11.28 14.60 -15.22
CA VAL A 174 12.38 15.02 -14.33
C VAL A 174 11.84 15.44 -12.96
N LEU A 175 10.77 16.23 -12.94
CA LEU A 175 10.12 16.69 -11.71
C LEU A 175 9.54 15.53 -10.89
N ALA A 176 8.81 14.61 -11.54
CA ALA A 176 8.30 13.41 -10.88
C ALA A 176 9.43 12.55 -10.30
N ALA A 177 10.55 12.42 -11.03
CA ALA A 177 11.70 11.67 -10.55
C ALA A 177 12.40 12.31 -9.35
N ALA A 178 12.54 13.63 -9.35
CA ALA A 178 13.08 14.37 -8.20
C ALA A 178 12.17 14.25 -6.97
N PHE A 179 10.86 14.42 -7.16
CA PHE A 179 9.86 14.29 -6.10
C PHE A 179 9.89 12.89 -5.45
N ASN A 180 9.79 11.82 -6.24
CA ASN A 180 9.78 10.45 -5.70
C ASN A 180 11.09 10.09 -4.98
N ARG A 181 12.25 10.56 -5.48
CA ARG A 181 13.53 10.38 -4.77
C ARG A 181 13.53 11.05 -3.40
N SER A 182 12.97 12.25 -3.31
CA SER A 182 12.87 12.96 -2.04
C SER A 182 11.96 12.23 -1.06
N LYS A 183 10.79 11.76 -1.52
CA LYS A 183 9.85 11.02 -0.67
C LYS A 183 10.41 9.67 -0.22
N ALA A 184 11.17 8.98 -1.05
CA ALA A 184 11.89 7.78 -0.65
C ALA A 184 12.90 8.06 0.49
N GLN A 185 13.61 9.20 0.44
CA GLN A 185 14.55 9.60 1.49
C GLN A 185 13.80 9.94 2.79
N ASP A 186 12.74 10.73 2.72
CA ASP A 186 11.94 11.09 3.90
C ASP A 186 11.37 9.85 4.60
N ALA A 187 10.86 8.89 3.82
CA ALA A 187 10.32 7.62 4.34
C ALA A 187 11.39 6.75 5.03
N LEU A 188 12.65 6.80 4.57
CA LEU A 188 13.74 6.03 5.15
C LEU A 188 14.28 6.63 6.45
N TYR A 189 14.25 7.95 6.60
CA TYR A 189 14.90 8.61 7.72
C TYR A 189 13.95 9.03 8.85
N GLN A 190 12.63 8.95 8.68
CA GLN A 190 11.62 9.43 9.66
C GLN A 190 11.94 10.84 10.24
N ARG A 191 12.77 11.63 9.53
CA ARG A 191 13.29 12.91 9.97
C ARG A 191 12.69 13.98 9.07
N ARG A 192 12.38 15.13 9.70
CA ARG A 192 11.74 16.31 9.11
C ARG A 192 12.25 16.59 7.70
N ALA A 193 11.30 16.72 6.78
CA ALA A 193 11.43 17.12 5.38
C ALA A 193 12.72 17.89 5.11
N SER A 194 13.68 17.24 4.47
CA SER A 194 14.71 18.01 3.79
C SER A 194 14.03 18.70 2.60
N PRO A 195 14.21 20.02 2.40
CA PRO A 195 13.58 20.71 1.29
C PRO A 195 13.98 20.00 0.01
N VAL A 196 12.97 19.56 -0.77
CA VAL A 196 13.17 18.83 -2.01
C VAL A 196 14.07 19.66 -2.92
N ARG A 197 15.29 19.17 -3.17
CA ARG A 197 16.20 19.76 -4.14
C ARG A 197 15.86 19.18 -5.49
N TYR A 198 14.95 19.84 -6.19
CA TYR A 198 14.93 19.79 -7.64
C TYR A 198 16.25 20.42 -8.08
N ASP A 199 17.10 19.71 -8.83
CA ASP A 199 18.38 20.23 -9.35
C ASP A 199 18.10 21.35 -10.39
N LEU A 200 17.49 22.43 -9.92
CA LEU A 200 17.05 23.60 -10.64
C LEU A 200 17.75 24.79 -10.00
N ASP A 201 18.14 25.76 -10.83
CA ASP A 201 18.62 27.04 -10.32
C ASP A 201 17.60 27.61 -9.34
N PRO A 202 18.05 28.21 -8.21
CA PRO A 202 17.14 28.77 -7.23
C PRO A 202 16.20 29.74 -7.96
N PRO A 203 14.87 29.56 -7.83
CA PRO A 203 13.95 30.33 -8.62
C PRO A 203 14.05 31.81 -8.23
N PRO A 204 13.98 32.74 -9.19
CA PRO A 204 14.03 34.16 -8.89
C PRO A 204 12.82 34.52 -8.03
N LYS A 205 13.00 35.46 -7.10
CA LYS A 205 11.91 35.94 -6.21
C LYS A 205 10.62 36.32 -6.95
N SER A 206 10.73 36.67 -8.23
CA SER A 206 9.59 36.96 -9.11
C SER A 206 8.62 35.79 -9.31
N THR A 207 9.00 34.54 -9.01
CA THR A 207 8.10 33.38 -9.11
C THR A 207 7.28 33.14 -7.85
N GLU A 208 7.65 33.72 -6.70
CA GLU A 208 6.94 33.52 -5.43
C GLU A 208 5.45 33.89 -5.50
N PRO A 209 5.04 35.02 -6.15
CA PRO A 209 3.62 35.34 -6.29
C PRO A 209 2.86 34.30 -7.12
N LEU A 210 3.51 33.70 -8.12
CA LEU A 210 2.88 32.66 -8.95
C LEU A 210 2.71 31.36 -8.19
N VAL A 211 3.72 30.94 -7.41
CA VAL A 211 3.64 29.78 -6.51
C VAL A 211 2.47 29.98 -5.53
N ALA A 212 2.37 31.15 -4.90
CA ALA A 212 1.28 31.47 -3.98
C ALA A 212 -0.10 31.46 -4.65
N GLN A 213 -0.22 31.95 -5.89
CA GLN A 213 -1.46 31.90 -6.67
C GLN A 213 -1.90 30.47 -6.98
N VAL A 214 -0.97 29.62 -7.44
CA VAL A 214 -1.22 28.20 -7.71
C VAL A 214 -1.66 27.49 -6.42
N TRP A 215 -0.96 27.73 -5.31
CA TRP A 215 -1.33 27.17 -4.01
C TRP A 215 -2.75 27.56 -3.61
N ALA A 216 -3.08 28.85 -3.69
CA ALA A 216 -4.41 29.34 -3.36
C ALA A 216 -5.51 28.74 -4.28
N GLN A 217 -5.19 28.47 -5.55
CA GLN A 217 -6.11 27.81 -6.47
C GLN A 217 -6.32 26.33 -6.12
N LEU A 218 -5.26 25.59 -5.76
CA LEU A 218 -5.38 24.20 -5.31
C LEU A 218 -6.29 24.11 -4.08
N GLN A 219 -6.16 25.03 -3.12
CA GLN A 219 -7.02 25.07 -1.93
C GLN A 219 -8.49 25.33 -2.28
N ARG A 220 -8.77 26.24 -3.23
CA ARG A 220 -10.16 26.54 -3.66
C ARG A 220 -10.81 25.39 -4.42
N ASN A 221 -10.04 24.70 -5.26
CA ASN A 221 -10.56 23.64 -6.14
C ASN A 221 -10.38 22.24 -5.53
N GLN A 222 -10.22 22.13 -4.20
CA GLN A 222 -10.03 20.85 -3.51
C GLN A 222 -8.92 19.98 -4.12
N ARG A 223 -7.89 20.62 -4.69
CA ARG A 223 -6.75 19.97 -5.35
C ARG A 223 -7.14 19.05 -6.51
N GLU A 224 -8.29 19.30 -7.15
CA GLU A 224 -8.72 18.57 -8.34
C GLU A 224 -7.67 18.64 -9.45
N LEU A 225 -7.47 17.50 -10.10
CA LEU A 225 -6.56 17.34 -11.22
C LEU A 225 -7.14 18.05 -12.46
N PRO A 226 -6.42 18.99 -13.10
CA PRO A 226 -6.92 19.59 -14.34
C PRO A 226 -6.93 18.57 -15.49
N VAL A 227 -8.12 18.27 -16.02
CA VAL A 227 -8.32 17.27 -17.08
C VAL A 227 -8.66 17.84 -18.45
N PHE A 228 -8.81 19.16 -18.56
CA PHE A 228 -9.02 19.88 -19.83
C PHE A 228 -10.23 19.38 -20.63
N GLY A 229 -11.34 19.09 -19.95
CA GLY A 229 -12.57 18.58 -20.57
C GLY A 229 -12.47 17.13 -21.05
N ARG A 230 -11.43 16.41 -20.68
CA ARG A 230 -11.23 14.98 -21.00
C ARG A 230 -11.46 14.14 -19.76
N THR A 231 -11.90 12.90 -19.94
CA THR A 231 -11.88 11.89 -18.87
C THR A 231 -10.52 11.18 -18.92
N PRO A 232 -9.74 11.16 -17.83
CA PRO A 232 -8.52 10.37 -17.77
C PRO A 232 -8.83 8.91 -18.10
N LYS A 233 -8.02 8.30 -18.96
CA LYS A 233 -8.10 6.85 -19.26
C LYS A 233 -7.48 6.04 -18.14
N THR A 234 -6.47 6.59 -17.50
CA THR A 234 -5.80 5.97 -16.35
C THR A 234 -6.74 6.04 -15.15
N GLN A 235 -7.01 4.89 -14.52
CA GLN A 235 -7.83 4.83 -13.30
C GLN A 235 -7.02 5.37 -12.13
N VAL A 236 -6.97 6.70 -12.02
CA VAL A 236 -6.32 7.42 -10.92
C VAL A 236 -7.36 8.25 -10.18
N MET A 237 -7.12 8.50 -8.89
CA MET A 237 -7.95 9.44 -8.16
C MET A 237 -7.78 10.84 -8.77
N PRO A 238 -8.87 11.59 -9.04
CA PRO A 238 -8.82 12.83 -9.81
C PRO A 238 -8.38 14.05 -8.97
N ALA A 239 -7.55 13.85 -7.95
CA ALA A 239 -7.08 14.90 -7.07
C ALA A 239 -5.70 14.56 -6.49
N PHE A 240 -4.92 15.61 -6.20
CA PHE A 240 -3.67 15.47 -5.45
C PHE A 240 -3.97 15.15 -3.97
N SER A 241 -3.15 14.27 -3.39
CA SER A 241 -3.12 14.01 -1.95
C SER A 241 -2.88 15.30 -1.17
N GLU A 242 -3.58 15.47 -0.05
CA GLU A 242 -3.48 16.68 0.77
C GLU A 242 -2.11 16.85 1.41
N ASP A 243 -1.49 15.73 1.77
CA ASP A 243 -0.27 15.68 2.60
C ASP A 243 1.01 15.48 1.77
N GLU A 244 0.89 15.12 0.50
CA GLU A 244 2.03 14.73 -0.34
C GLU A 244 1.97 15.40 -1.72
N LEU A 245 2.04 16.73 -1.69
CA LEU A 245 2.22 17.54 -2.89
C LEU A 245 3.23 18.68 -2.65
N ASP A 246 3.95 19.03 -3.70
CA ASP A 246 4.85 20.18 -3.77
C ASP A 246 4.38 21.13 -4.88
N VAL A 247 4.60 22.43 -4.66
CA VAL A 247 4.42 23.45 -5.69
C VAL A 247 5.75 24.15 -5.90
N VAL A 248 6.31 23.99 -7.09
CA VAL A 248 7.69 24.38 -7.40
C VAL A 248 7.74 25.26 -8.64
N ALA A 249 8.61 26.25 -8.62
CA ALA A 249 8.94 26.99 -9.83
C ALA A 249 9.85 26.13 -10.72
N THR A 250 9.62 26.15 -12.02
CA THR A 250 10.42 25.42 -13.00
C THR A 250 10.62 26.27 -14.25
N GLN A 251 11.72 26.06 -14.96
CA GLN A 251 12.00 26.77 -16.20
C GLN A 251 11.79 25.84 -17.39
N TYR A 252 11.08 26.33 -18.40
CA TYR A 252 10.93 25.68 -19.68
C TYR A 252 11.12 26.72 -20.78
N ASP A 253 12.00 26.43 -21.74
CA ASP A 253 12.31 27.33 -22.86
C ASP A 253 12.63 28.77 -22.42
N GLY A 254 13.48 28.91 -21.39
CA GLY A 254 13.86 30.19 -20.81
C GLY A 254 12.79 30.90 -19.99
N ARG A 255 11.55 30.38 -19.92
CA ARG A 255 10.42 30.98 -19.19
C ARG A 255 10.10 30.25 -17.90
N TRP A 256 9.80 31.02 -16.87
CA TRP A 256 9.36 30.50 -15.58
C TRP A 256 7.90 30.06 -15.62
N HIS A 257 7.68 28.85 -15.12
CA HIS A 257 6.41 28.20 -14.91
C HIS A 257 6.32 27.76 -13.44
N VAL A 258 5.14 27.33 -13.02
CA VAL A 258 4.98 26.64 -11.74
C VAL A 258 4.42 25.25 -12.00
N ALA A 259 5.02 24.25 -11.38
CA ALA A 259 4.54 22.89 -11.41
C ALA A 259 3.95 22.52 -10.04
N VAL A 260 2.87 21.76 -10.06
CA VAL A 260 2.31 21.03 -8.92
C VAL A 260 2.67 19.56 -9.12
N ILE A 261 3.32 18.95 -8.15
CA ILE A 261 3.79 17.57 -8.22
C ILE A 261 3.32 16.85 -6.97
N GLY A 262 2.75 15.66 -7.09
CA GLY A 262 2.30 14.91 -5.91
C GLY A 262 1.75 13.54 -6.24
N PHE A 263 1.34 12.80 -5.22
CA PHE A 263 0.63 11.53 -5.40
C PHE A 263 -0.88 11.77 -5.49
N PRO A 264 -1.65 10.97 -6.26
CA PRO A 264 -3.10 10.99 -6.17
C PRO A 264 -3.55 10.36 -4.84
N GLY A 265 -4.58 10.94 -4.21
CA GLY A 265 -5.06 10.44 -2.91
C GLY A 265 -6.20 11.24 -2.29
N ILE A 266 -6.83 10.67 -1.26
CA ILE A 266 -7.78 11.35 -0.36
C ILE A 266 -7.40 11.04 1.09
N GLY A 267 -7.18 12.10 1.87
CA GLY A 267 -6.72 11.99 3.25
C GLY A 267 -5.44 11.17 3.35
N TRP A 268 -5.43 10.18 4.23
CA TRP A 268 -4.27 9.30 4.46
C TRP A 268 -4.02 8.25 3.38
N ARG A 269 -4.91 8.11 2.38
CA ARG A 269 -4.76 7.13 1.30
C ARG A 269 -4.12 7.76 0.07
N GLN A 270 -2.98 7.24 -0.31
CA GLN A 270 -2.17 7.75 -1.41
C GLN A 270 -1.71 6.60 -2.28
N ASP A 271 -1.78 6.77 -3.59
CA ASP A 271 -1.16 5.84 -4.51
C ASP A 271 0.23 6.34 -4.90
N ARG A 272 1.24 5.88 -4.16
CA ARG A 272 2.64 6.24 -4.41
C ARG A 272 3.21 5.64 -5.70
N SER A 273 2.49 4.71 -6.33
CA SER A 273 2.88 4.18 -7.64
C SER A 273 2.56 5.14 -8.78
N VAL A 274 1.80 6.22 -8.52
CA VAL A 274 1.45 7.22 -9.52
C VAL A 274 1.90 8.61 -9.05
N THR A 275 2.65 9.31 -9.86
CA THR A 275 2.98 10.73 -9.66
C THR A 275 2.20 11.57 -10.65
N LEU A 276 1.47 12.55 -10.12
CA LEU A 276 0.79 13.59 -10.88
C LEU A 276 1.73 14.79 -11.03
N VAL A 277 1.83 15.35 -12.22
CA VAL A 277 2.53 16.62 -12.47
C VAL A 277 1.63 17.53 -13.28
N THR A 278 1.31 18.71 -12.77
CA THR A 278 0.57 19.75 -13.52
C THR A 278 1.40 21.00 -13.67
N LEU A 279 1.57 21.50 -14.89
CA LEU A 279 2.25 22.76 -15.16
C LEU A 279 1.26 23.90 -15.37
N TYR A 280 1.60 25.04 -14.79
CA TYR A 280 0.85 26.29 -14.84
C TYR A 280 1.71 27.37 -15.51
N GLU A 281 1.09 28.13 -16.40
CA GLU A 281 1.72 29.30 -17.00
C GLU A 281 1.58 30.53 -16.08
N ALA A 282 2.62 31.34 -16.05
CA ALA A 282 2.62 32.63 -15.37
C ALA A 282 1.66 33.63 -16.05
N GLY A 283 0.80 34.29 -15.28
CA GLY A 283 -0.12 35.30 -15.81
C GLY A 283 -0.90 36.02 -14.71
N LYS A 284 -1.97 36.73 -15.10
CA LYS A 284 -2.91 37.34 -14.14
C LYS A 284 -3.66 36.30 -13.29
N ALA A 285 -3.72 35.07 -13.76
CA ALA A 285 -4.25 33.91 -13.06
C ALA A 285 -3.37 32.69 -13.37
N ALA A 286 -3.32 31.73 -12.44
CA ALA A 286 -2.65 30.46 -12.64
C ALA A 286 -3.47 29.57 -13.59
N VAL A 287 -3.06 29.50 -14.86
CA VAL A 287 -3.76 28.71 -15.87
C VAL A 287 -3.05 27.38 -16.05
N PRO A 288 -3.68 26.22 -15.76
CA PRO A 288 -3.07 24.93 -16.03
C PRO A 288 -2.91 24.74 -17.54
N ARG A 289 -1.79 24.18 -17.95
CA ARG A 289 -1.42 23.97 -19.37
C ARG A 289 -1.36 22.51 -19.74
N ALA A 290 -0.76 21.72 -18.86
CA ALA A 290 -0.55 20.30 -19.07
C ALA A 290 -0.55 19.58 -17.73
N THR A 291 -1.09 18.37 -17.74
CA THR A 291 -1.15 17.43 -16.64
C THR A 291 -0.60 16.10 -17.14
N TYR A 292 0.29 15.50 -16.35
CA TYR A 292 0.93 14.23 -16.65
C TYR A 292 0.64 13.25 -15.52
N ILE A 293 0.29 12.04 -15.89
CA ILE A 293 0.12 10.90 -15.00
C ILE A 293 1.30 9.97 -15.30
N ILE A 294 2.20 9.85 -14.33
CA ILE A 294 3.45 9.08 -14.46
C ILE A 294 3.35 7.91 -13.49
N GLN A 295 3.57 6.69 -13.97
CA GLN A 295 3.37 5.47 -13.19
C GLN A 295 4.69 4.73 -13.01
N ASP A 296 4.98 4.35 -11.76
CA ASP A 296 6.02 3.42 -11.38
C ASP A 296 5.44 2.00 -11.42
N SER A 297 6.07 1.13 -12.18
CA SER A 297 5.69 -0.27 -12.37
C SER A 297 6.88 -1.18 -12.07
N VAL A 298 6.61 -2.47 -11.83
CA VAL A 298 7.66 -3.49 -11.71
C VAL A 298 7.96 -4.07 -13.08
N SER A 299 9.24 -4.19 -13.43
CA SER A 299 9.65 -4.73 -14.73
C SER A 299 10.36 -6.08 -14.66
N GLY A 300 10.87 -6.45 -13.48
CA GLY A 300 11.51 -7.74 -13.28
C GLY A 300 11.91 -7.97 -11.83
N LEU A 301 12.14 -9.23 -11.46
CA LEU A 301 12.70 -9.58 -10.16
C LEU A 301 14.21 -9.29 -10.18
N GLU A 302 14.66 -8.40 -9.31
CA GLU A 302 16.08 -8.06 -9.16
C GLU A 302 16.78 -9.04 -8.22
N SER A 303 16.17 -9.31 -7.07
CA SER A 303 16.71 -10.29 -6.12
C SER A 303 15.62 -10.90 -5.24
N ALA A 304 15.86 -12.13 -4.80
CA ALA A 304 15.11 -12.81 -3.76
C ALA A 304 16.10 -13.25 -2.67
N LYS A 305 15.89 -12.79 -1.44
CA LYS A 305 16.76 -13.12 -0.30
C LYS A 305 15.95 -13.83 0.78
N ALA A 306 16.39 -15.00 1.19
CA ALA A 306 15.80 -15.75 2.28
C ALA A 306 16.65 -15.60 3.55
N SER A 307 15.99 -15.47 4.71
CA SER A 307 16.60 -15.48 6.04
C SER A 307 15.65 -16.13 7.05
N LEU A 308 16.14 -16.47 8.23
CA LEU A 308 15.27 -16.74 9.38
C LEU A 308 14.75 -15.41 9.91
N ALA A 309 13.47 -15.35 10.29
CA ALA A 309 12.92 -14.13 10.86
C ALA A 309 13.46 -13.93 12.29
N GLY A 310 14.12 -12.80 12.55
CA GLY A 310 14.68 -12.46 13.85
C GLY A 310 16.22 -12.55 13.95
N GLU A 311 16.90 -12.91 12.87
CA GLU A 311 18.36 -12.77 12.69
C GLU A 311 18.69 -11.55 11.81
#